data_AF-A0A8C2J073-F1
#
_entry.id   AF-A0A8C2J073-F1
#
_cell.length_a   1.000
_cell.length_b   1.000
_cell.length_c   1.000
_cell.angle_alpha   90.00
_cell.angle_beta   90.00
_cell.angle_gamma   90.00
#
_symmetry.space_group_name_H-M   'P 1'
#
loop_
_entity.id
_entity.type
_entity.pdbx_description
1 polymer ?
#
loop_
_entity_poly.entity_id
_entity_poly.type
_entity_poly.pdbx_seq_one_letter_code
_entity_poly.pdbx_strand_id
1 'polypeptide(L)'
;SGWCWRLFKQPAENALQYMTDPKFMERTLKLPGAQPLEVLEAVYKSLVTDKPRSWEDCVVWARNHWQCQYNNNIRQLLHNFPPDQLTSSGAPFWSGPKRCPHPLEFSTNNDLHMDYIMAAANLLAQSYGLPGSTERSALTKLLQDIKVPEFVPKSGIKIHVSDQELQNANASVDDSRLEELKTLLPSTEAASQFKLCPIDFEKDDETNFHMDFIVAASNLRAENYDIPPADRHKSKLIAGKIIPAIATTTAAVVGLVCLELLKIVQGHKKLESFKNGFMNLALPFFAFSEPIAAPKHKYYEIDWTLWDRFEVKGIQPNGEEMTLRQFLDYFKNEHKLEITMLSQGVSMLYSFFMPAAKLKERLDLPMTEIVTKVSKKKLGKHVKALVFELCCNDETEEDVEVPYVRYTIR
;
A
#
# COMPACT_ATOMS: atom_id res chain seq x y z
N SER A 1 -8.42 -5.57 9.21
CA SER A 1 -8.09 -4.24 8.65
C SER A 1 -8.44 -4.14 7.17
N GLY A 2 -8.03 -5.07 6.29
CA GLY A 2 -8.30 -4.99 4.84
C GLY A 2 -9.78 -4.87 4.43
N TRP A 3 -10.69 -5.63 5.06
CA TRP A 3 -12.13 -5.55 4.77
C TRP A 3 -12.77 -4.24 5.24
N CYS A 4 -12.44 -3.80 6.47
CA CYS A 4 -12.87 -2.49 6.99
C CYS A 4 -12.46 -1.36 6.04
N TRP A 5 -11.22 -1.41 5.54
CA TRP A 5 -10.70 -0.45 4.57
C TRP A 5 -11.48 -0.48 3.25
N ARG A 6 -11.73 -1.67 2.67
CA ARG A 6 -12.44 -1.82 1.39
C ARG A 6 -13.93 -1.45 1.44
N LEU A 7 -14.57 -1.56 2.60
CA LEU A 7 -16.01 -1.29 2.73
C LEU A 7 -16.30 0.13 3.22
N PHE A 8 -15.54 0.65 4.18
CA PHE A 8 -15.89 1.88 4.90
C PHE A 8 -14.92 3.05 4.67
N LYS A 9 -13.75 2.80 4.06
CA LYS A 9 -12.77 3.85 3.74
C LYS A 9 -12.67 4.09 2.24
N GLN A 10 -12.22 3.10 1.48
CA GLN A 10 -11.91 3.26 0.06
C GLN A 10 -13.10 3.73 -0.79
N PRO A 11 -14.32 3.19 -0.66
CA PRO A 11 -15.46 3.66 -1.46
C PRO A 11 -15.84 5.11 -1.13
N ALA A 12 -15.82 5.48 0.16
CA ALA A 12 -16.07 6.83 0.62
C ALA A 12 -15.00 7.82 0.14
N GLU A 13 -13.72 7.45 0.17
CA GLU A 13 -12.62 8.26 -0.38
C GLU A 13 -12.76 8.46 -1.89
N ASN A 14 -13.06 7.39 -2.63
CA ASN A 14 -13.24 7.45 -4.08
C ASN A 14 -14.42 8.35 -4.44
N ALA A 15 -15.55 8.21 -3.75
CA ALA A 15 -16.73 9.04 -3.98
C ALA A 15 -16.47 10.51 -3.60
N LEU A 16 -15.76 10.77 -2.50
CA LEU A 16 -15.36 12.13 -2.12
C LEU A 16 -14.41 12.76 -3.12
N GLN A 17 -13.43 12.02 -3.65
CA GLN A 17 -12.53 12.50 -4.69
C GLN A 17 -13.29 12.74 -6.01
N TYR A 18 -14.24 11.88 -6.38
CA TYR A 18 -15.12 12.11 -7.53
C TYR A 18 -15.88 13.43 -7.40
N MET A 19 -16.35 13.75 -6.19
CA MET A 19 -17.10 14.98 -5.91
C MET A 19 -16.24 16.25 -5.87
N THR A 20 -14.98 16.16 -5.46
CA THR A 20 -14.14 17.32 -5.13
C THR A 20 -13.03 17.59 -6.14
N ASP A 21 -12.54 16.57 -6.85
CA ASP A 21 -11.44 16.70 -7.79
C ASP A 21 -11.94 16.65 -9.24
N PRO A 22 -11.90 17.77 -9.98
CA PRO A 22 -12.38 17.83 -11.36
C PRO A 22 -11.57 16.94 -12.32
N LYS A 23 -10.38 16.47 -11.93
CA LYS A 23 -9.54 15.57 -12.73
C LYS A 23 -9.68 14.10 -12.32
N PHE A 24 -10.57 13.77 -11.38
CA PHE A 24 -10.74 12.40 -10.90
C PHE A 24 -11.05 11.43 -12.03
N MET A 25 -12.02 11.76 -12.90
CA MET A 25 -12.41 10.91 -14.04
C MET A 25 -11.23 10.68 -14.99
N GLU A 26 -10.51 11.74 -15.35
CA GLU A 26 -9.36 11.64 -16.26
C GLU A 26 -8.25 10.75 -15.68
N ARG A 27 -7.95 10.86 -14.38
CA ARG A 27 -6.94 10.03 -13.73
C ARG A 27 -7.39 8.58 -13.60
N THR A 28 -8.64 8.35 -13.21
CA THR A 28 -9.20 7.01 -12.98
C THR A 28 -9.23 6.20 -14.27
N LEU A 29 -9.60 6.82 -15.39
CA LEU A 29 -9.62 6.15 -16.70
C LEU A 29 -8.23 5.83 -17.26
N LYS A 30 -7.16 6.44 -16.73
CA LYS A 30 -5.77 6.12 -17.08
C LYS A 30 -5.18 5.00 -16.23
N LEU A 31 -5.92 4.48 -15.24
CA LEU A 31 -5.46 3.36 -14.43
C LEU A 31 -5.39 2.07 -15.27
N PRO A 32 -4.44 1.17 -14.99
CA PRO A 32 -4.26 -0.05 -15.75
C PRO A 32 -5.34 -1.10 -15.45
N GLY A 33 -5.70 -1.90 -16.47
CA GLY A 33 -6.55 -3.09 -16.33
C GLY A 33 -7.97 -2.78 -15.89
N ALA A 34 -8.54 -3.61 -14.99
CA ALA A 34 -9.92 -3.49 -14.51
C ALA A 34 -10.11 -2.41 -13.42
N GLN A 35 -9.03 -1.73 -12.98
CA GLN A 35 -9.08 -0.73 -11.91
C GLN A 35 -10.06 0.42 -12.18
N PRO A 36 -10.16 1.00 -13.40
CA PRO A 36 -11.15 2.04 -13.67
C PRO A 36 -12.58 1.60 -13.39
N LEU A 37 -12.92 0.37 -13.79
CA LEU A 37 -14.24 -0.21 -13.61
C LEU A 37 -14.54 -0.44 -12.12
N GLU A 38 -13.60 -1.04 -11.37
CA GLU A 38 -13.76 -1.27 -9.93
C GLU A 38 -13.97 0.03 -9.16
N VAL A 39 -13.20 1.08 -9.47
CA VAL A 39 -13.29 2.38 -8.82
C VAL A 39 -14.64 3.04 -9.13
N LEU A 40 -15.05 3.09 -10.41
CA LEU A 40 -16.30 3.74 -10.79
C LEU A 40 -17.54 2.98 -10.30
N GLU A 41 -17.51 1.64 -10.27
CA GLU A 41 -18.59 0.83 -9.70
C GLU A 41 -18.71 1.07 -8.19
N ALA A 42 -17.59 1.24 -7.47
CA ALA A 42 -17.60 1.59 -6.05
C ALA A 42 -18.18 3.00 -5.80
N VAL A 43 -17.85 3.97 -6.65
CA VAL A 43 -18.44 5.32 -6.59
C VAL A 43 -19.94 5.27 -6.87
N TYR A 44 -20.34 4.56 -7.92
CA TYR A 44 -21.74 4.41 -8.30
C TYR A 44 -22.57 3.78 -7.18
N LYS A 45 -22.05 2.71 -6.56
CA LYS A 45 -22.69 2.09 -5.40
C LYS A 45 -22.84 3.06 -4.24
N SER A 46 -21.78 3.80 -3.92
CA SER A 46 -21.79 4.73 -2.78
C SER A 46 -22.73 5.93 -2.97
N LEU A 47 -22.91 6.39 -4.22
CA LEU A 47 -23.71 7.58 -4.49
C LEU A 47 -25.15 7.28 -4.91
N VAL A 48 -25.42 6.09 -5.47
CA VAL A 48 -26.69 5.78 -6.12
C VAL A 48 -27.38 4.56 -5.52
N THR A 49 -26.79 3.37 -5.59
CA THR A 49 -27.51 2.12 -5.26
C THR A 49 -27.53 1.80 -3.77
N ASP A 50 -26.41 1.97 -3.08
CA ASP A 50 -26.21 1.51 -1.70
C ASP A 50 -26.21 2.68 -0.72
N LYS A 51 -26.81 3.81 -1.12
CA LYS A 51 -26.85 5.03 -0.32
C LYS A 51 -27.94 4.92 0.77
N PRO A 52 -27.58 4.81 2.06
CA PRO A 52 -28.56 4.77 3.13
C PRO A 52 -29.16 6.16 3.39
N ARG A 53 -30.44 6.20 3.77
CA ARG A 53 -31.14 7.42 4.22
C ARG A 53 -31.46 7.38 5.71
N SER A 54 -31.46 6.20 6.30
CA SER A 54 -31.68 5.99 7.73
C SER A 54 -30.83 4.85 8.28
N TRP A 55 -30.87 4.66 9.60
CA TRP A 55 -30.22 3.54 10.26
C TRP A 55 -30.74 2.18 9.75
N GLU A 56 -32.04 2.10 9.49
CA GLU A 56 -32.70 0.89 9.01
C GLU A 56 -32.18 0.47 7.63
N ASP A 57 -31.93 1.44 6.73
CA ASP A 57 -31.30 1.16 5.44
C ASP A 57 -29.89 0.58 5.61
N CYS A 58 -29.12 1.07 6.60
CA CYS A 58 -27.81 0.51 6.93
C CYS A 58 -27.91 -0.95 7.41
N VAL A 59 -28.95 -1.29 8.17
CA VAL A 59 -29.22 -2.67 8.60
C VAL A 59 -29.61 -3.56 7.41
N VAL A 60 -30.45 -3.08 6.50
CA VAL A 60 -30.79 -3.78 5.25
C VAL A 60 -29.55 -4.06 4.43
N TRP A 61 -28.68 -3.05 4.28
CA TRP A 61 -27.40 -3.22 3.60
C TRP A 61 -26.52 -4.28 4.30
N ALA A 62 -26.35 -4.18 5.62
CA ALA A 62 -25.52 -5.10 6.39
C ALA A 62 -26.02 -6.55 6.29
N ARG A 63 -27.35 -6.77 6.32
CA ARG A 63 -27.96 -8.10 6.20
C ARG A 63 -27.77 -8.71 4.82
N ASN A 64 -27.93 -7.91 3.76
CA ASN A 64 -27.69 -8.36 2.40
C ASN A 64 -26.20 -8.60 2.15
N HIS A 65 -25.33 -7.75 2.69
CA HIS A 65 -23.89 -7.97 2.60
C HIS A 65 -23.46 -9.25 3.33
N TRP A 66 -24.00 -9.51 4.52
CA TRP A 66 -23.79 -10.78 5.23
C TRP A 66 -24.20 -11.97 4.35
N GLN A 67 -25.39 -11.93 3.73
CA GLN A 67 -25.85 -12.99 2.83
C GLN A 67 -24.87 -13.21 1.69
N CYS A 68 -24.45 -12.14 1.04
CA CYS A 68 -23.54 -12.21 -0.09
C CYS A 68 -22.21 -12.86 0.30
N GLN A 69 -21.61 -12.46 1.42
CA GLN A 69 -20.26 -12.89 1.78
C GLN A 69 -20.17 -14.29 2.38
N TYR A 70 -21.12 -14.65 3.26
CA TYR A 70 -21.04 -15.87 4.06
C TYR A 70 -21.95 -17.00 3.55
N ASN A 71 -22.84 -16.71 2.61
CA ASN A 71 -23.72 -17.70 1.97
C ASN A 71 -23.56 -17.72 0.44
N ASN A 72 -23.91 -16.64 -0.27
CA ASN A 72 -24.01 -16.64 -1.74
C ASN A 72 -22.66 -16.88 -2.41
N ASN A 73 -21.61 -16.17 -1.99
CA ASN A 73 -20.26 -16.33 -2.52
C ASN A 73 -19.71 -17.74 -2.25
N ILE A 74 -20.09 -18.35 -1.11
CA ILE A 74 -19.71 -19.73 -0.78
C ILE A 74 -20.47 -20.72 -1.67
N ARG A 75 -21.77 -20.52 -1.88
CA ARG A 75 -22.57 -21.33 -2.82
C ARG A 75 -22.05 -21.23 -4.25
N GLN A 76 -21.64 -20.04 -4.69
CA GLN A 76 -20.99 -19.87 -5.99
C GLN A 76 -19.65 -20.62 -6.06
N LEU A 77 -18.84 -20.52 -5.01
CA LEU A 77 -17.56 -21.22 -4.95
C LEU A 77 -17.73 -22.74 -5.01
N LEU A 78 -18.73 -23.29 -4.30
CA LEU A 78 -19.06 -24.72 -4.32
C LEU A 78 -19.72 -25.17 -5.63
N HIS A 79 -20.44 -24.28 -6.33
CA HIS A 79 -20.94 -24.56 -7.67
C HIS A 79 -19.81 -24.69 -8.68
N ASN A 80 -18.80 -23.82 -8.56
CA ASN A 80 -17.59 -23.85 -9.37
C ASN A 80 -16.68 -25.04 -9.03
N PHE A 81 -16.56 -25.35 -7.73
CA PHE A 81 -15.74 -26.43 -7.22
C PHE A 81 -16.52 -27.31 -6.25
N PRO A 82 -17.25 -28.33 -6.77
CA PRO A 82 -18.01 -29.24 -5.94
C PRO A 82 -17.17 -29.88 -4.82
N PRO A 83 -17.76 -30.21 -3.65
CA PRO A 83 -17.02 -30.80 -2.52
C PRO A 83 -16.25 -32.08 -2.86
N ASP A 84 -16.77 -32.85 -3.81
CA ASP A 84 -16.24 -34.12 -4.30
C ASP A 84 -15.35 -33.98 -5.55
N GLN A 85 -15.08 -32.76 -6.01
CA GLN A 85 -14.27 -32.53 -7.20
C GLN A 85 -12.86 -33.09 -7.04
N LEU A 86 -12.38 -33.78 -8.08
CA LEU A 86 -11.00 -34.24 -8.21
C LEU A 86 -10.18 -33.29 -9.09
N THR A 87 -8.89 -33.20 -8.80
CA THR A 87 -7.90 -32.53 -9.65
C THR A 87 -7.57 -33.39 -10.88
N SER A 88 -6.81 -32.83 -11.83
CA SER A 88 -6.30 -33.58 -12.99
C SER A 88 -5.44 -34.79 -12.62
N SER A 89 -4.87 -34.81 -11.42
CA SER A 89 -4.11 -35.95 -10.87
C SER A 89 -4.97 -36.99 -10.14
N GLY A 90 -6.29 -36.81 -10.07
CA GLY A 90 -7.22 -37.71 -9.38
C GLY A 90 -7.28 -37.53 -7.85
N ALA A 91 -6.60 -36.53 -7.29
CA ALA A 91 -6.67 -36.20 -5.86
C ALA A 91 -7.86 -35.28 -5.55
N PRO A 92 -8.42 -35.27 -4.33
CA PRO A 92 -9.46 -34.33 -3.95
C PRO A 92 -9.01 -32.87 -4.07
N PHE A 93 -9.79 -32.03 -4.73
CA PHE A 93 -9.51 -30.59 -4.89
C PHE A 93 -9.41 -29.88 -3.53
N TRP A 94 -10.32 -30.22 -2.62
CA TRP A 94 -10.37 -29.71 -1.24
C TRP A 94 -9.50 -30.57 -0.31
N SER A 95 -8.18 -30.46 -0.47
CA SER A 95 -7.22 -31.15 0.40
C SER A 95 -6.03 -30.26 0.75
N GLY A 96 -5.32 -30.60 1.84
CA GLY A 96 -4.15 -29.88 2.33
C GLY A 96 -4.46 -28.41 2.68
N PRO A 97 -3.92 -27.42 1.94
CA PRO A 97 -4.17 -26.00 2.21
C PRO A 97 -5.59 -25.51 1.85
N LYS A 98 -6.38 -26.31 1.10
CA LYS A 98 -7.73 -25.94 0.65
C LYS A 98 -8.77 -26.65 1.49
N ARG A 99 -9.37 -25.94 2.45
CA ARG A 99 -10.51 -26.43 3.24
C ARG A 99 -11.81 -26.24 2.45
N CYS A 100 -12.63 -27.28 2.37
CA CYS A 100 -13.95 -27.20 1.73
C CYS A 100 -14.85 -26.31 2.59
N PRO A 101 -15.45 -25.24 2.04
CA PRO A 101 -16.33 -24.39 2.82
C PRO A 101 -17.77 -24.91 2.86
N HIS A 102 -18.57 -24.36 3.77
CA HIS A 102 -20.03 -24.50 3.79
C HIS A 102 -20.72 -23.15 3.94
N PRO A 103 -21.88 -22.93 3.30
CA PRO A 103 -22.61 -21.68 3.42
C PRO A 103 -23.29 -21.56 4.79
N LEU A 104 -23.27 -20.37 5.38
CA LEU A 104 -23.94 -20.12 6.66
C LEU A 104 -25.38 -19.64 6.45
N GLU A 105 -26.27 -20.04 7.35
CA GLU A 105 -27.64 -19.53 7.41
C GLU A 105 -27.78 -18.48 8.51
N PHE A 106 -28.39 -17.34 8.17
CA PHE A 106 -28.51 -16.24 9.12
C PHE A 106 -29.46 -16.61 10.26
N SER A 107 -29.14 -16.15 11.47
CA SER A 107 -29.95 -16.42 12.66
C SER A 107 -29.83 -15.26 13.62
N THR A 108 -30.96 -14.73 14.06
CA THR A 108 -31.02 -13.67 15.09
C THR A 108 -30.72 -14.19 16.50
N ASN A 109 -30.65 -15.51 16.68
CA ASN A 109 -30.27 -16.15 17.94
C ASN A 109 -28.75 -16.39 18.04
N ASN A 110 -27.99 -16.13 16.98
CA ASN A 110 -26.53 -16.24 17.00
C ASN A 110 -25.91 -14.85 17.24
N ASP A 111 -25.26 -14.68 18.38
CA ASP A 111 -24.63 -13.42 18.77
C ASP A 111 -23.60 -12.95 17.74
N LEU A 112 -22.81 -13.86 17.16
CA LEU A 112 -21.81 -13.51 16.15
C LEU A 112 -22.44 -12.90 14.89
N HIS A 113 -23.60 -13.42 14.49
CA HIS A 113 -24.35 -12.91 13.34
C HIS A 113 -24.89 -11.50 13.66
N MET A 114 -25.44 -11.32 14.86
CA MET A 114 -25.98 -10.05 15.32
C MET A 114 -24.87 -8.99 15.49
N ASP A 115 -23.72 -9.37 16.03
CA ASP A 115 -22.55 -8.50 16.21
C ASP A 115 -22.02 -7.97 14.88
N TYR A 116 -21.97 -8.84 13.86
CA TYR A 116 -21.61 -8.43 12.52
C TYR A 116 -22.56 -7.36 11.98
N ILE A 117 -23.88 -7.59 12.08
CA ILE A 117 -24.88 -6.64 11.56
C ILE A 117 -24.80 -5.31 12.31
N MET A 118 -24.72 -5.37 13.64
CA MET A 118 -24.63 -4.18 14.49
C MET A 118 -23.41 -3.32 14.12
N ALA A 119 -22.24 -3.94 14.03
CA ALA A 119 -21.01 -3.23 13.71
C ALA A 119 -21.01 -2.73 12.25
N ALA A 120 -21.39 -3.58 11.30
CA ALA A 120 -21.38 -3.22 9.87
C ALA A 120 -22.35 -2.06 9.56
N ALA A 121 -23.56 -2.09 10.13
CA ALA A 121 -24.52 -1.01 9.95
C ALA A 121 -24.02 0.29 10.59
N ASN A 122 -23.42 0.24 11.80
CA ASN A 122 -22.93 1.44 12.51
C ASN A 122 -21.78 2.11 11.75
N LEU A 123 -20.88 1.30 11.19
CA LEU A 123 -19.80 1.80 10.34
C LEU A 123 -20.36 2.42 9.05
N LEU A 124 -21.35 1.80 8.42
CA LEU A 124 -22.00 2.42 7.25
C LEU A 124 -22.70 3.73 7.63
N ALA A 125 -23.46 3.77 8.71
CA ALA A 125 -24.13 4.99 9.17
C ALA A 125 -23.12 6.12 9.41
N GLN A 126 -22.00 5.82 10.10
CA GLN A 126 -20.91 6.77 10.31
C GLN A 126 -20.33 7.27 8.97
N SER A 127 -20.14 6.40 7.97
CA SER A 127 -19.59 6.81 6.68
C SER A 127 -20.48 7.75 5.89
N TYR A 128 -21.79 7.80 6.18
CA TYR A 128 -22.74 8.74 5.59
C TYR A 128 -23.20 9.85 6.56
N GLY A 129 -22.59 9.94 7.75
CA GLY A 129 -22.94 10.93 8.78
C GLY A 129 -24.35 10.75 9.37
N LEU A 130 -24.88 9.53 9.35
CA LEU A 130 -26.18 9.17 9.93
C LEU A 130 -26.01 8.73 11.40
N PRO A 131 -27.04 8.93 12.25
CA PRO A 131 -27.03 8.40 13.61
C PRO A 131 -27.07 6.87 13.58
N GLY A 132 -26.21 6.25 14.37
CA GLY A 132 -26.20 4.81 14.63
C GLY A 132 -27.13 4.40 15.78
N SER A 133 -27.23 3.10 16.03
CA SER A 133 -27.97 2.54 17.17
C SER A 133 -27.26 1.32 17.74
N THR A 134 -27.45 1.08 19.03
CA THR A 134 -26.94 -0.10 19.76
C THR A 134 -28.06 -0.98 20.32
N GLU A 135 -29.32 -0.65 20.03
CA GLU A 135 -30.50 -1.33 20.58
C GLU A 135 -30.74 -2.69 19.89
N ARG A 136 -30.24 -3.78 20.49
CA ARG A 136 -30.40 -5.14 19.95
C ARG A 136 -31.86 -5.56 19.77
N SER A 137 -32.75 -5.16 20.66
CA SER A 137 -34.17 -5.53 20.59
C SER A 137 -34.85 -4.94 19.35
N ALA A 138 -34.53 -3.69 19.01
CA ALA A 138 -35.01 -3.02 17.80
C ALA A 138 -34.38 -3.64 16.54
N LEU A 139 -33.08 -3.95 16.59
CA LEU A 139 -32.37 -4.62 15.49
C LEU A 139 -33.00 -5.99 15.16
N THR A 140 -33.30 -6.81 16.16
CA THR A 140 -33.92 -8.13 15.95
C THR A 140 -35.27 -8.02 15.28
N LYS A 141 -36.11 -7.05 15.68
CA LYS A 141 -37.42 -6.81 15.05
C LYS A 141 -37.25 -6.42 13.58
N LEU A 142 -36.35 -5.47 13.31
CA LEU A 142 -36.10 -5.02 11.94
C LEU A 142 -35.65 -6.18 11.05
N LEU A 143 -34.74 -7.03 11.53
CA LEU A 143 -34.21 -8.17 10.78
C LEU A 143 -35.26 -9.22 10.40
N GLN A 144 -36.37 -9.32 11.14
CA GLN A 144 -37.46 -10.26 10.83
C GLN A 144 -38.21 -9.86 9.55
N ASP A 145 -38.27 -8.56 9.23
CA ASP A 145 -39.02 -8.02 8.11
C ASP A 145 -38.18 -7.87 6.82
N ILE A 146 -36.85 -8.02 6.92
CA ILE A 146 -35.95 -7.83 5.78
C ILE A 146 -36.05 -9.00 4.80
N LYS A 147 -36.47 -8.70 3.58
CA LYS A 147 -36.47 -9.65 2.47
C LYS A 147 -35.10 -9.74 1.83
N VAL A 148 -34.49 -10.92 1.91
CA VAL A 148 -33.20 -11.20 1.29
C VAL A 148 -33.44 -11.81 -0.11
N PRO A 149 -32.84 -11.27 -1.17
CA PRO A 149 -32.97 -11.82 -2.51
C PRO A 149 -32.48 -13.27 -2.58
N GLU A 150 -33.22 -14.12 -3.30
CA GLU A 150 -32.78 -15.49 -3.55
C GLU A 150 -31.54 -15.49 -4.46
N PHE A 151 -30.57 -16.34 -4.12
CA PHE A 151 -29.33 -16.48 -4.89
C PHE A 151 -29.32 -17.79 -5.69
N VAL A 152 -29.12 -17.66 -7.00
CA VAL A 152 -28.91 -18.77 -7.92
C VAL A 152 -27.47 -18.68 -8.46
N PRO A 153 -26.62 -19.70 -8.23
CA PRO A 153 -25.26 -19.73 -8.78
C PRO A 153 -25.27 -19.61 -10.31
N LYS A 154 -24.34 -18.84 -10.87
CA LYS A 154 -24.21 -18.65 -12.31
C LYS A 154 -23.13 -19.56 -12.88
N SER A 155 -23.43 -20.21 -14.00
CA SER A 155 -22.44 -20.97 -14.77
C SER A 155 -21.57 -20.01 -15.62
N GLY A 156 -20.27 -20.30 -15.74
CA GLY A 156 -19.34 -19.49 -16.53
C GLY A 156 -18.57 -18.41 -15.77
N ILE A 157 -18.83 -18.21 -14.47
CA ILE A 157 -17.95 -17.40 -13.61
C ILE A 157 -16.63 -18.17 -13.45
N LYS A 158 -15.49 -17.58 -13.82
CA LYS A 158 -14.17 -18.16 -13.57
C LYS A 158 -13.66 -17.71 -12.22
N ILE A 159 -13.35 -18.66 -11.34
CA ILE A 159 -12.65 -18.41 -10.09
C ILE A 159 -11.24 -18.95 -10.27
N HIS A 160 -10.25 -18.07 -10.14
CA HIS A 160 -8.84 -18.42 -10.29
C HIS A 160 -8.38 -19.31 -9.13
N VAL A 161 -7.70 -20.40 -9.45
CA VAL A 161 -7.23 -21.39 -8.47
C VAL A 161 -5.83 -21.04 -7.97
N SER A 162 -5.09 -20.23 -8.72
CA SER A 162 -3.76 -19.74 -8.37
C SER A 162 -3.61 -18.24 -8.63
N ASP A 163 -2.67 -17.60 -7.92
CA ASP A 163 -2.33 -16.20 -8.11
C ASP A 163 -1.82 -15.90 -9.54
N GLN A 164 -1.21 -16.90 -10.17
CA GLN A 164 -0.67 -16.80 -11.54
C GLN A 164 -1.80 -16.73 -12.58
N GLU A 165 -2.89 -17.48 -12.37
CA GLU A 165 -4.10 -17.40 -13.21
C GLU A 165 -4.81 -16.04 -13.06
N LEU A 166 -4.84 -15.50 -11.84
CA LEU A 166 -5.44 -14.19 -11.54
C LEU A 166 -4.69 -13.05 -12.26
N GLN A 167 -3.35 -13.09 -12.26
CA GLN A 167 -2.54 -12.08 -12.94
C GLN A 167 -2.75 -12.07 -14.46
N ASN A 168 -2.98 -13.24 -15.07
CA ASN A 168 -3.18 -13.37 -16.52
C ASN A 168 -4.57 -12.94 -17.00
N ALA A 169 -5.57 -12.91 -16.12
CA ALA A 169 -6.97 -12.60 -16.49
C ALA A 169 -7.33 -11.11 -16.49
N ASN A 170 -6.48 -10.24 -15.94
CA ASN A 170 -6.71 -8.78 -15.86
C ASN A 170 -6.66 -8.03 -17.21
N ALA A 171 -6.70 -8.74 -18.35
CA ALA A 171 -6.52 -8.19 -19.69
C ALA A 171 -7.82 -7.93 -20.47
N SER A 172 -9.00 -8.39 -20.00
CA SER A 172 -10.28 -8.08 -20.66
C SER A 172 -11.13 -7.16 -19.79
N VAL A 173 -11.10 -5.86 -20.08
CA VAL A 173 -11.99 -4.86 -19.47
C VAL A 173 -13.34 -4.94 -20.18
N ASP A 174 -14.43 -4.95 -19.41
CA ASP A 174 -15.77 -4.77 -19.95
C ASP A 174 -16.01 -3.27 -20.21
N ASP A 175 -15.50 -2.80 -21.35
CA ASP A 175 -15.59 -1.40 -21.76
C ASP A 175 -17.06 -0.93 -21.89
N SER A 176 -18.00 -1.85 -22.17
CA SER A 176 -19.43 -1.52 -22.27
C SER A 176 -19.99 -1.06 -20.92
N ARG A 177 -19.71 -1.82 -19.85
CA ARG A 177 -20.14 -1.45 -18.50
C ARG A 177 -19.50 -0.13 -18.03
N LEU A 178 -18.25 0.09 -18.41
CA LEU A 178 -17.53 1.31 -18.08
C LEU A 178 -18.18 2.56 -18.70
N GLU A 179 -18.61 2.48 -19.96
CA GLU A 179 -19.34 3.57 -20.62
C GLU A 179 -20.73 3.80 -20.00
N GLU A 180 -21.46 2.75 -19.64
CA GLU A 180 -22.74 2.87 -18.92
C GLU A 180 -22.56 3.65 -17.61
N LEU A 181 -21.56 3.30 -16.79
CA LEU A 181 -21.31 3.96 -15.51
C LEU A 181 -21.05 5.46 -15.65
N LYS A 182 -20.35 5.89 -16.71
CA LYS A 182 -20.12 7.32 -16.96
C LYS A 182 -21.43 8.10 -17.15
N THR A 183 -22.45 7.45 -17.71
CA THR A 183 -23.78 8.07 -17.92
C THR A 183 -24.67 8.00 -16.68
N LEU A 184 -24.53 6.94 -15.87
CA LEU A 184 -25.35 6.70 -14.69
C LEU A 184 -24.87 7.46 -13.44
N LEU A 185 -23.60 7.88 -13.41
CA LEU A 185 -23.05 8.64 -12.30
C LEU A 185 -23.68 10.05 -12.24
N PRO A 186 -24.09 10.51 -11.04
CA PRO A 186 -24.69 11.83 -10.87
C PRO A 186 -23.65 12.93 -11.15
N SER A 187 -24.11 14.10 -11.61
CA SER A 187 -23.21 15.24 -11.80
C SER A 187 -22.54 15.63 -10.48
N THR A 188 -21.34 16.21 -10.56
CA THR A 188 -20.54 16.62 -9.40
C THR A 188 -21.28 17.60 -8.50
N GLU A 189 -22.14 18.46 -9.07
CA GLU A 189 -22.96 19.43 -8.34
C GLU A 189 -24.06 18.74 -7.54
N ALA A 190 -24.75 17.76 -8.13
CA ALA A 190 -25.74 16.95 -7.43
C ALA A 190 -25.09 16.09 -6.34
N ALA A 191 -23.88 15.59 -6.59
CA ALA A 191 -23.13 14.78 -5.66
C ALA A 191 -22.55 15.59 -4.48
N SER A 192 -22.24 16.88 -4.68
CA SER A 192 -21.69 17.80 -3.65
C SER A 192 -22.58 17.99 -2.41
N GLN A 193 -23.86 17.61 -2.49
CA GLN A 193 -24.80 17.66 -1.37
C GLN A 193 -24.62 16.52 -0.37
N PHE A 194 -23.76 15.53 -0.67
CA PHE A 194 -23.55 14.36 0.17
C PHE A 194 -22.41 14.56 1.16
N LYS A 195 -22.64 14.18 2.41
CA LYS A 195 -21.62 14.14 3.44
C LYS A 195 -21.13 12.70 3.57
N LEU A 196 -19.93 12.43 3.04
CA LEU A 196 -19.24 11.17 3.22
C LEU A 196 -18.07 11.35 4.19
N CYS A 197 -17.93 10.42 5.11
CA CYS A 197 -16.90 10.41 6.14
C CYS A 197 -16.12 9.08 6.05
N PRO A 198 -15.02 9.02 5.29
CA PRO A 198 -14.19 7.84 5.26
C PRO A 198 -13.74 7.43 6.67
N ILE A 199 -13.85 6.15 6.99
CA ILE A 199 -13.50 5.65 8.32
C ILE A 199 -12.02 5.29 8.39
N ASP A 200 -11.26 6.02 9.21
CA ASP A 200 -9.90 5.66 9.57
C ASP A 200 -9.89 4.59 10.65
N PHE A 201 -9.23 3.47 10.34
CA PHE A 201 -9.14 2.35 11.27
C PHE A 201 -8.35 2.71 12.53
N GLU A 202 -9.05 2.78 13.65
CA GLU A 202 -8.51 2.87 15.00
C GLU A 202 -8.75 1.57 15.76
N LYS A 203 -7.68 0.95 16.25
CA LYS A 203 -7.69 -0.35 16.95
C LYS A 203 -7.81 -0.21 18.47
N ASP A 204 -7.46 0.96 19.00
CA ASP A 204 -7.36 1.22 20.45
C ASP A 204 -8.59 1.88 21.06
N ASP A 205 -9.56 2.25 20.23
CA ASP A 205 -10.89 2.70 20.66
C ASP A 205 -11.89 1.54 20.59
N GLU A 206 -12.50 1.24 21.73
CA GLU A 206 -13.44 0.13 21.89
C GLU A 206 -14.89 0.48 21.52
N THR A 207 -15.17 1.76 21.24
CA THR A 207 -16.52 2.30 21.04
C THR A 207 -16.88 2.55 19.57
N ASN A 208 -15.89 2.50 18.68
CA ASN A 208 -16.05 2.84 17.26
C ASN A 208 -16.51 1.68 16.35
N PHE A 209 -16.77 0.49 16.91
CA PHE A 209 -17.18 -0.73 16.17
C PHE A 209 -16.14 -1.31 15.18
N HIS A 210 -14.93 -0.74 15.07
CA HIS A 210 -13.91 -1.23 14.12
C HIS A 210 -13.48 -2.66 14.43
N MET A 211 -13.08 -2.89 15.68
CA MET A 211 -12.65 -4.20 16.12
C MET A 211 -13.82 -5.19 16.21
N ASP A 212 -15.01 -4.72 16.57
CA ASP A 212 -16.23 -5.55 16.60
C ASP A 212 -16.56 -6.09 15.21
N PHE A 213 -16.53 -5.23 14.20
CA PHE A 213 -16.71 -5.64 12.82
C PHE A 213 -15.63 -6.63 12.37
N ILE A 214 -14.35 -6.35 12.65
CA ILE A 214 -13.24 -7.22 12.21
C ILE A 214 -13.34 -8.61 12.85
N VAL A 215 -13.61 -8.68 14.15
CA VAL A 215 -13.75 -9.95 14.87
C VAL A 215 -14.93 -10.74 14.32
N ALA A 216 -16.10 -10.10 14.21
CA ALA A 216 -17.29 -10.77 13.71
C ALA A 216 -17.11 -11.24 12.26
N ALA A 217 -16.62 -10.36 11.39
CA ALA A 217 -16.40 -10.67 9.98
C ALA A 217 -15.37 -11.80 9.77
N SER A 218 -14.29 -11.80 10.56
CA SER A 218 -13.26 -12.82 10.51
C SER A 218 -13.76 -14.16 11.03
N ASN A 219 -14.49 -14.18 12.16
CA ASN A 219 -14.96 -15.42 12.77
C ASN A 219 -16.09 -16.06 11.96
N LEU A 220 -16.97 -15.27 11.32
CA LEU A 220 -17.94 -15.79 10.35
C LEU A 220 -17.25 -16.48 9.16
N ARG A 221 -16.18 -15.88 8.64
CA ARG A 221 -15.40 -16.50 7.57
C ARG A 221 -14.63 -17.73 8.07
N ALA A 222 -14.19 -17.73 9.32
CA ALA A 222 -13.55 -18.89 9.92
C ALA A 222 -14.54 -20.06 10.01
N GLU A 223 -15.78 -19.79 10.43
CA GLU A 223 -16.87 -20.78 10.48
C GLU A 223 -17.16 -21.38 9.10
N ASN A 224 -17.24 -20.56 8.04
CA ASN A 224 -17.41 -21.07 6.67
C ASN A 224 -16.40 -22.16 6.29
N TYR A 225 -15.18 -22.16 6.85
CA TYR A 225 -14.08 -23.06 6.47
C TYR A 225 -13.63 -23.97 7.61
N ASP A 226 -14.46 -24.11 8.66
CA ASP A 226 -14.16 -24.90 9.85
C ASP A 226 -12.80 -24.55 10.49
N ILE A 227 -12.49 -23.25 10.51
CA ILE A 227 -11.30 -22.69 11.16
C ILE A 227 -11.69 -22.26 12.58
N PRO A 228 -10.90 -22.61 13.62
CA PRO A 228 -11.18 -22.19 14.97
C PRO A 228 -11.25 -20.65 15.09
N PRO A 229 -12.28 -20.10 15.75
CA PRO A 229 -12.43 -18.65 15.89
C PRO A 229 -11.29 -18.06 16.74
N ALA A 230 -11.05 -16.76 16.55
CA ALA A 230 -10.12 -15.99 17.36
C ALA A 230 -10.89 -15.00 18.25
N ASP A 231 -10.42 -14.82 19.48
CA ASP A 231 -10.96 -13.79 20.36
C ASP A 231 -10.59 -12.36 19.88
N ARG A 232 -11.18 -11.36 20.52
CA ARG A 232 -10.92 -9.95 20.20
C ARG A 232 -9.45 -9.57 20.38
N HIS A 233 -8.79 -10.10 21.40
CA HIS A 233 -7.39 -9.78 21.70
C HIS A 233 -6.43 -10.28 20.62
N LYS A 234 -6.53 -11.56 20.23
CA LYS A 234 -5.76 -12.17 19.14
C LYS A 234 -6.09 -11.51 17.80
N SER A 235 -7.37 -11.20 17.56
CA SER A 235 -7.78 -10.48 16.35
C SER A 235 -7.19 -9.08 16.30
N LYS A 236 -7.17 -8.35 17.43
CA LYS A 236 -6.56 -7.01 17.54
C LYS A 236 -5.05 -7.06 17.30
N LEU A 237 -4.36 -8.04 17.87
CA LEU A 237 -2.92 -8.27 17.66
C LEU A 237 -2.61 -8.41 16.16
N ILE A 238 -3.34 -9.27 15.45
CA ILE A 238 -3.10 -9.57 14.04
C ILE A 238 -3.58 -8.42 13.14
N ALA A 239 -4.84 -7.99 13.27
CA ALA A 239 -5.44 -7.00 12.38
C ALA A 239 -4.86 -5.59 12.56
N GLY A 240 -4.47 -5.25 13.79
CA GLY A 240 -3.80 -4.01 14.15
C GLY A 240 -2.29 -4.02 13.93
N LYS A 241 -1.72 -5.15 13.48
CA LYS A 241 -0.27 -5.35 13.33
C LYS A 241 0.51 -4.89 14.57
N ILE A 242 -0.01 -5.22 15.75
CA ILE A 242 0.60 -4.79 17.02
C ILE A 242 1.95 -5.47 17.16
N ILE A 243 3.00 -4.67 17.35
CA ILE A 243 4.34 -5.15 17.67
C ILE A 243 4.40 -5.29 19.20
N PRO A 244 4.49 -6.51 19.76
CA PRO A 244 4.60 -6.69 21.19
C PRO A 244 5.85 -5.99 21.72
N ALA A 245 5.69 -5.17 22.75
CA ALA A 245 6.79 -4.46 23.38
C ALA A 245 6.62 -4.48 24.90
N ILE A 246 7.73 -4.57 25.61
CA ILE A 246 7.78 -4.51 27.07
C ILE A 246 8.98 -3.67 27.52
N ALA A 247 8.81 -2.93 28.60
CA ALA A 247 9.79 -1.97 29.09
C ALA A 247 11.16 -2.61 29.40
N THR A 248 11.20 -3.89 29.80
CA THR A 248 12.44 -4.61 30.13
C THR A 248 13.38 -4.73 28.94
N THR A 249 12.88 -5.15 27.77
CA THR A 249 13.68 -5.22 26.53
C THR A 249 14.10 -3.83 26.08
N THR A 250 13.21 -2.83 26.15
CA THR A 250 13.54 -1.44 25.79
C THR A 250 14.65 -0.88 26.67
N ALA A 251 14.56 -1.02 28.00
CA ALA A 251 15.58 -0.53 28.92
C ALA A 251 16.93 -1.22 28.70
N ALA A 252 16.94 -2.52 28.46
CA ALA A 252 18.16 -3.27 28.18
C ALA A 252 18.83 -2.82 26.87
N VAL A 253 18.06 -2.70 25.78
CA VAL A 253 18.58 -2.22 24.48
C VAL A 253 19.11 -0.79 24.61
N VAL A 254 18.39 0.12 25.27
CA VAL A 254 18.84 1.50 25.49
C VAL A 254 20.16 1.53 26.28
N GLY A 255 20.29 0.71 27.32
CA GLY A 255 21.54 0.57 28.07
C GLY A 255 22.72 0.20 27.17
N LEU A 256 22.55 -0.80 26.30
CA LEU A 256 23.59 -1.22 25.34
C LEU A 256 23.91 -0.11 24.31
N VAL A 257 22.90 0.59 23.82
CA VAL A 257 23.09 1.74 22.90
C VAL A 257 23.92 2.84 23.56
N CYS A 258 23.66 3.16 24.83
CA CYS A 258 24.43 4.15 25.58
C CYS A 258 25.90 3.73 25.76
N LEU A 259 26.20 2.44 25.90
CA LEU A 259 27.58 1.96 25.94
C LEU A 259 28.32 2.19 24.62
N GLU A 260 27.67 1.96 23.47
CA GLU A 260 28.27 2.28 22.16
C GLU A 260 28.40 3.80 21.95
N LEU A 261 27.45 4.60 22.44
CA LEU A 261 27.53 6.05 22.40
C LEU A 261 28.79 6.59 23.09
N LEU A 262 29.17 6.02 24.25
CA LEU A 262 30.40 6.39 24.94
C LEU A 262 31.65 6.20 24.07
N LYS A 263 31.69 5.15 23.24
CA LYS A 263 32.82 4.88 22.32
C LYS A 263 32.87 5.90 21.19
N ILE A 264 31.71 6.30 20.66
CA ILE A 264 31.60 7.34 19.63
C ILE A 264 32.11 8.67 20.16
N VAL A 265 31.66 9.12 21.34
CA VAL A 265 32.08 10.42 21.90
C VAL A 265 33.55 10.45 22.31
N GLN A 266 34.12 9.29 22.67
CA GLN A 266 35.56 9.13 22.91
C GLN A 266 36.39 9.07 21.61
N GLY A 267 35.76 9.05 20.44
CA GLY A 267 36.43 9.06 19.15
C GLY A 267 37.08 7.72 18.78
N HIS A 268 36.51 6.59 19.21
CA HIS A 268 36.98 5.26 18.81
C HIS A 268 36.87 5.11 17.30
N LYS A 269 37.95 4.65 16.65
CA LYS A 269 38.01 4.45 15.19
C LYS A 269 38.16 2.99 14.75
N LYS A 270 38.48 2.09 15.70
CA LYS A 270 38.69 0.66 15.42
C LYS A 270 37.36 -0.08 15.49
N LEU A 271 37.02 -0.83 14.45
CA LEU A 271 35.78 -1.63 14.38
C LEU A 271 35.66 -2.61 15.56
N GLU A 272 36.78 -3.23 15.94
CA GLU A 272 36.92 -4.15 17.07
C GLU A 272 36.38 -3.59 18.40
N SER A 273 36.40 -2.25 18.56
CA SER A 273 35.90 -1.57 19.76
C SER A 273 34.37 -1.55 19.82
N PHE A 274 33.70 -1.56 18.67
CA PHE A 274 32.25 -1.52 18.56
C PHE A 274 31.63 -2.92 18.64
N LYS A 275 30.37 -2.98 19.09
CA LYS A 275 29.62 -4.24 19.20
C LYS A 275 28.16 -4.04 18.77
N ASN A 276 27.71 -4.85 17.82
CA ASN A 276 26.30 -5.04 17.54
C ASN A 276 25.72 -5.99 18.60
N GLY A 277 24.70 -5.57 19.34
CA GLY A 277 24.05 -6.38 20.36
C GLY A 277 22.81 -7.11 19.85
N PHE A 278 22.74 -8.41 20.11
CA PHE A 278 21.59 -9.26 19.83
C PHE A 278 21.13 -9.88 21.14
N MET A 279 19.83 -9.82 21.43
CA MET A 279 19.32 -10.34 22.69
C MET A 279 17.93 -10.95 22.55
N ASN A 280 17.69 -12.01 23.34
CA ASN A 280 16.38 -12.60 23.54
C ASN A 280 16.21 -12.96 25.02
N LEU A 281 15.48 -12.11 25.75
CA LEU A 281 15.25 -12.25 27.19
C LEU A 281 14.38 -13.45 27.57
N ALA A 282 13.66 -14.06 26.61
CA ALA A 282 12.91 -15.29 26.87
C ALA A 282 13.83 -16.51 27.01
N LEU A 283 15.00 -16.49 26.37
CA LEU A 283 16.03 -17.55 26.43
C LEU A 283 17.26 -17.16 27.27
N PRO A 284 17.19 -16.06 28.03
CA PRO A 284 18.35 -15.25 28.43
C PRO A 284 19.55 -15.19 27.46
N PHE A 285 19.31 -15.10 26.15
CA PHE A 285 20.38 -15.07 25.16
C PHE A 285 20.92 -13.65 24.95
N PHE A 286 22.24 -13.50 24.99
CA PHE A 286 22.96 -12.28 24.64
C PHE A 286 24.14 -12.65 23.75
N ALA A 287 24.24 -12.00 22.60
CA ALA A 287 25.38 -12.13 21.70
C ALA A 287 25.81 -10.77 21.21
N PHE A 288 27.13 -10.63 21.03
CA PHE A 288 27.73 -9.44 20.49
C PHE A 288 28.61 -9.82 19.32
N SER A 289 28.50 -9.10 18.22
CA SER A 289 29.39 -9.25 17.07
C SER A 289 30.05 -7.92 16.74
N GLU A 290 31.22 -7.97 16.11
CA GLU A 290 31.80 -6.78 15.51
C GLU A 290 30.92 -6.29 14.35
N PRO A 291 30.79 -4.96 14.14
CA PRO A 291 30.20 -4.43 12.92
C PRO A 291 31.00 -4.84 11.68
N ILE A 292 30.30 -5.09 10.58
CA ILE A 292 30.93 -5.43 9.31
C ILE A 292 31.60 -4.17 8.75
N ALA A 293 32.86 -4.30 8.30
CA ALA A 293 33.55 -3.22 7.60
C ALA A 293 32.79 -2.81 6.33
N ALA A 294 32.78 -1.52 6.01
CA ALA A 294 32.20 -1.06 4.75
C ALA A 294 32.93 -1.75 3.57
N PRO A 295 32.19 -2.36 2.62
CA PRO A 295 32.79 -2.90 1.41
C PRO A 295 33.65 -1.85 0.71
N LYS A 296 34.86 -2.26 0.31
CA LYS A 296 35.77 -1.43 -0.48
C LYS A 296 35.61 -1.78 -1.94
N HIS A 297 35.31 -0.77 -2.72
CA HIS A 297 35.25 -0.81 -4.17
C HIS A 297 36.44 -0.03 -4.71
N LYS A 298 36.80 -0.27 -5.97
CA LYS A 298 37.93 0.37 -6.60
C LYS A 298 37.56 0.80 -8.01
N TYR A 299 37.94 2.02 -8.37
CA TYR A 299 38.00 2.47 -9.76
C TYR A 299 39.42 3.03 -9.98
N TYR A 300 40.08 2.62 -11.06
CA TYR A 300 41.52 2.81 -11.23
C TYR A 300 42.35 2.37 -10.00
N GLU A 301 43.13 3.30 -9.44
CA GLU A 301 43.93 3.15 -8.21
C GLU A 301 43.28 3.80 -6.98
N ILE A 302 42.00 4.17 -7.06
CA ILE A 302 41.26 4.85 -5.99
C ILE A 302 40.32 3.85 -5.30
N ASP A 303 40.61 3.56 -4.04
CA ASP A 303 39.70 2.84 -3.16
C ASP A 303 38.59 3.76 -2.65
N TRP A 304 37.35 3.27 -2.64
CA TRP A 304 36.22 3.98 -2.07
C TRP A 304 35.25 3.03 -1.36
N THR A 305 34.37 3.61 -0.55
CA THR A 305 33.35 2.92 0.25
C THR A 305 32.04 3.69 0.20
N LEU A 306 30.96 3.12 0.73
CA LEU A 306 29.65 3.78 0.89
C LEU A 306 29.70 5.20 1.49
N TRP A 307 30.73 5.53 2.27
CA TRP A 307 30.85 6.81 2.96
C TRP A 307 31.47 7.92 2.11
N ASP A 308 32.21 7.51 1.07
CA ASP A 308 32.90 8.40 0.14
C ASP A 308 31.91 9.00 -0.86
N ARG A 309 32.25 10.17 -1.39
CA ARG A 309 31.42 10.91 -2.34
C ARG A 309 32.26 11.90 -3.12
N PHE A 310 31.81 12.27 -4.31
CA PHE A 310 32.34 13.44 -5.01
C PHE A 310 31.69 14.71 -4.47
N GLU A 311 32.51 15.66 -4.03
CA GLU A 311 32.04 16.98 -3.61
C GLU A 311 32.15 17.96 -4.77
N VAL A 312 31.00 18.36 -5.34
CA VAL A 312 30.94 19.28 -6.48
C VAL A 312 30.25 20.57 -6.06
N LYS A 313 30.92 21.71 -6.26
CA LYS A 313 30.34 23.04 -6.03
C LYS A 313 29.58 23.46 -7.28
N GLY A 314 28.28 23.65 -7.14
CA GLY A 314 27.41 24.01 -8.25
C GLY A 314 27.62 25.43 -8.75
N ILE A 315 27.87 26.38 -7.84
CA ILE A 315 28.22 27.75 -8.23
C ILE A 315 29.71 27.82 -8.56
N GLN A 316 30.00 28.19 -9.80
CA GLN A 316 31.34 28.35 -10.32
C GLN A 316 31.94 29.70 -9.88
N PRO A 317 33.27 29.91 -9.98
CA PRO A 317 33.92 31.17 -9.56
C PRO A 317 33.39 32.43 -10.26
N ASN A 318 32.79 32.29 -11.44
CA ASN A 318 32.15 33.38 -12.18
C ASN A 318 30.75 33.77 -11.63
N GLY A 319 30.25 33.07 -10.61
CA GLY A 319 28.93 33.30 -10.01
C GLY A 319 27.77 32.60 -10.72
N GLU A 320 28.03 31.92 -11.85
CA GLU A 320 27.04 31.15 -12.58
C GLU A 320 26.97 29.71 -12.09
N GLU A 321 25.82 29.07 -12.26
CA GLU A 321 25.66 27.66 -11.94
C GLU A 321 26.25 26.78 -13.06
N MET A 322 26.94 25.72 -12.64
CA MET A 322 27.54 24.72 -13.50
C MET A 322 26.48 24.07 -14.42
N THR A 323 26.76 24.07 -15.72
CA THR A 323 25.91 23.43 -16.73
C THR A 323 26.16 21.92 -16.79
N LEU A 324 25.25 21.18 -17.43
CA LEU A 324 25.46 19.75 -17.68
C LEU A 324 26.73 19.49 -18.48
N ARG A 325 27.04 20.29 -19.50
CA ARG A 325 28.28 20.14 -20.28
C ARG A 325 29.51 20.27 -19.39
N GLN A 326 29.56 21.32 -18.57
CA GLN A 326 30.66 21.53 -17.63
C GLN A 326 30.76 20.39 -16.61
N PHE A 327 29.63 19.78 -16.23
CA PHE A 327 29.61 18.61 -15.35
C PHE A 327 30.18 17.35 -15.98
N LEU A 328 29.79 17.03 -17.21
CA LEU A 328 30.38 15.91 -17.95
C LEU A 328 31.88 16.16 -18.17
N ASP A 329 32.26 17.37 -18.57
CA ASP A 329 33.66 17.75 -18.80
C ASP A 329 34.50 17.71 -17.51
N TYR A 330 33.94 18.10 -16.35
CA TYR A 330 34.62 18.03 -15.07
C TYR A 330 35.01 16.60 -14.71
N PHE A 331 34.08 15.64 -14.81
CA PHE A 331 34.38 14.24 -14.53
C PHE A 331 35.35 13.64 -15.55
N LYS A 332 35.21 13.99 -16.83
CA LYS A 332 36.11 13.53 -17.89
C LYS A 332 37.53 14.07 -17.74
N ASN A 333 37.68 15.35 -17.39
CA ASN A 333 39.00 16.00 -17.35
C ASN A 333 39.72 15.79 -16.02
N GLU A 334 39.02 15.96 -14.90
CA GLU A 334 39.62 15.92 -13.55
C GLU A 334 39.64 14.51 -12.97
N HIS A 335 38.58 13.73 -13.16
CA HIS A 335 38.45 12.38 -12.60
C HIS A 335 38.73 11.26 -13.60
N LYS A 336 38.94 11.61 -14.89
CA LYS A 336 39.12 10.68 -16.01
C LYS A 336 37.92 9.75 -16.27
N LEU A 337 36.77 10.05 -15.68
CA LEU A 337 35.55 9.25 -15.80
C LEU A 337 34.63 9.82 -16.87
N GLU A 338 34.29 8.99 -17.86
CA GLU A 338 33.30 9.34 -18.87
C GLU A 338 31.90 8.94 -18.39
N ILE A 339 31.12 9.92 -17.95
CA ILE A 339 29.74 9.68 -17.49
C ILE A 339 28.89 9.16 -18.66
N THR A 340 28.31 7.98 -18.49
CA THR A 340 27.39 7.35 -19.45
C THR A 340 25.94 7.53 -19.04
N MET A 341 25.64 7.67 -17.74
CA MET A 341 24.32 7.95 -17.21
C MET A 341 24.39 8.81 -15.94
N LEU A 342 23.44 9.73 -15.79
CA LEU A 342 23.33 10.64 -14.65
C LEU A 342 21.87 10.75 -14.22
N SER A 343 21.61 10.53 -12.94
CA SER A 343 20.26 10.57 -12.38
C SER A 343 20.16 11.29 -11.03
N GLN A 344 18.96 11.76 -10.73
CA GLN A 344 18.58 12.34 -9.43
C GLN A 344 17.33 11.61 -8.94
N GLY A 345 17.50 10.72 -7.96
CA GLY A 345 16.45 9.81 -7.54
C GLY A 345 15.92 9.00 -8.72
N VAL A 346 14.62 9.09 -9.00
CA VAL A 346 13.97 8.38 -10.12
C VAL A 346 14.06 9.10 -11.48
N SER A 347 14.67 10.29 -11.51
CA SER A 347 14.72 11.15 -12.71
C SER A 347 16.06 11.03 -13.43
N MET A 348 16.06 10.46 -14.64
CA MET A 348 17.26 10.38 -15.49
C MET A 348 17.52 11.73 -16.19
N LEU A 349 18.62 12.39 -15.79
CA LEU A 349 19.00 13.73 -16.26
C LEU A 349 19.79 13.66 -17.58
N TYR A 350 20.68 12.68 -17.71
CA TYR A 350 21.48 12.45 -18.91
C TYR A 350 21.74 10.94 -19.11
N SER A 351 21.82 10.50 -20.36
CA SER A 351 22.34 9.19 -20.75
C SER A 351 22.95 9.24 -22.15
N PHE A 352 23.92 8.38 -22.45
CA PHE A 352 24.62 8.35 -23.74
C PHE A 352 23.68 8.01 -24.92
N PHE A 353 22.61 7.26 -24.68
CA PHE A 353 21.60 6.88 -25.68
C PHE A 353 20.45 7.90 -25.82
N MET A 354 20.55 9.09 -25.21
CA MET A 354 19.54 10.13 -25.41
C MET A 354 19.51 10.62 -26.87
N PRO A 355 18.32 10.89 -27.44
CA PRO A 355 18.22 11.47 -28.78
C PRO A 355 18.98 12.80 -28.87
N ALA A 356 19.72 13.01 -29.97
CA ALA A 356 20.59 14.17 -30.15
C ALA A 356 19.88 15.53 -29.93
N ALA A 357 18.60 15.65 -30.31
CA ALA A 357 17.80 16.85 -30.06
C ALA A 357 17.62 17.12 -28.55
N LYS A 358 17.28 16.09 -27.76
CA LYS A 358 17.11 16.22 -26.29
C LYS A 358 18.44 16.50 -25.60
N LEU A 359 19.52 15.91 -26.09
CA LEU A 359 20.85 16.15 -25.54
C LEU A 359 21.28 17.61 -25.75
N LYS A 360 21.11 18.13 -26.97
CA LYS A 360 21.43 19.53 -27.29
C LYS A 360 20.64 20.52 -26.46
N GLU A 361 19.37 20.23 -26.15
CA GLU A 361 18.56 21.05 -25.26
C GLU A 361 19.02 21.07 -23.79
N ARG A 362 19.74 20.05 -23.32
CA ARG A 362 20.10 19.90 -21.90
C ARG A 362 21.54 20.30 -21.59
N LEU A 363 22.47 20.14 -22.54
CA LEU A 363 23.91 20.34 -22.29
C LEU A 363 24.24 21.73 -21.74
N ASP A 364 23.56 22.77 -22.23
CA ASP A 364 23.84 24.16 -21.85
C ASP A 364 22.96 24.66 -20.68
N LEU A 365 22.11 23.79 -20.11
CA LEU A 365 21.26 24.16 -18.97
C LEU A 365 21.99 23.95 -17.64
N PRO A 366 21.73 24.81 -16.63
CA PRO A 366 22.14 24.57 -15.25
C PRO A 366 21.59 23.25 -14.71
N MET A 367 22.37 22.59 -13.83
CA MET A 367 21.98 21.31 -13.24
C MET A 367 20.62 21.37 -12.52
N THR A 368 20.36 22.43 -11.76
CA THR A 368 19.08 22.64 -11.04
C THR A 368 17.88 22.81 -11.98
N GLU A 369 18.09 23.45 -13.14
CA GLU A 369 17.05 23.64 -14.14
C GLU A 369 16.67 22.31 -14.81
N ILE A 370 17.66 21.48 -15.13
CA ILE A 370 17.43 20.14 -15.70
C ILE A 370 16.64 19.29 -14.71
N VAL A 371 17.04 19.27 -13.44
CA VAL A 371 16.31 18.54 -12.39
C VAL A 371 14.86 19.01 -12.30
N THR A 372 14.63 20.31 -12.35
CA THR A 372 13.28 20.89 -12.31
C THR A 372 12.45 20.51 -13.54
N LYS A 373 13.04 20.56 -14.73
CA LYS A 373 12.38 20.24 -16.02
C LYS A 373 12.01 18.74 -16.10
N VAL A 374 12.92 17.85 -15.70
CA VAL A 374 12.72 16.39 -15.79
C VAL A 374 11.78 15.87 -14.71
N SER A 375 11.99 16.30 -13.45
CA SER A 375 11.13 15.86 -12.33
C SER A 375 9.75 16.52 -12.35
N LYS A 376 9.57 17.58 -13.16
CA LYS A 376 8.38 18.45 -13.19
C LYS A 376 8.06 19.07 -11.82
N LYS A 377 9.05 19.17 -10.93
CA LYS A 377 8.92 19.72 -9.58
C LYS A 377 9.97 20.82 -9.39
N LYS A 378 9.53 22.00 -8.95
CA LYS A 378 10.45 23.10 -8.61
C LYS A 378 11.26 22.73 -7.37
N LEU A 379 12.55 23.01 -7.39
CA LEU A 379 13.41 22.87 -6.22
C LEU A 379 13.02 23.88 -5.13
N GLY A 380 12.90 23.40 -3.90
CA GLY A 380 12.55 24.24 -2.76
C GLY A 380 13.66 25.22 -2.39
N LYS A 381 13.28 26.43 -1.94
CA LYS A 381 14.23 27.44 -1.41
C LYS A 381 14.97 27.00 -0.14
N HIS A 382 14.81 25.78 0.36
CA HIS A 382 15.57 25.23 1.48
C HIS A 382 16.66 24.23 1.04
N VAL A 383 16.61 23.71 -0.18
CA VAL A 383 17.53 22.67 -0.70
C VAL A 383 18.93 23.23 -0.90
N LYS A 384 19.91 22.81 -0.09
CA LYS A 384 21.31 23.29 -0.20
C LYS A 384 22.19 22.45 -1.10
N ALA A 385 21.92 21.16 -1.19
CA ALA A 385 22.66 20.24 -2.05
C ALA A 385 21.71 19.24 -2.72
N LEU A 386 22.14 18.68 -3.83
CA LEU A 386 21.52 17.58 -4.54
C LEU A 386 22.45 16.37 -4.49
N VAL A 387 21.85 15.19 -4.53
CA VAL A 387 22.57 13.91 -4.68
C VAL A 387 22.36 13.43 -6.10
N PHE A 388 23.45 13.14 -6.81
CA PHE A 388 23.42 12.53 -8.13
C PHE A 388 24.08 11.17 -8.12
N GLU A 389 23.45 10.23 -8.82
CA GLU A 389 23.98 8.89 -9.06
C GLU A 389 24.54 8.84 -10.49
N LEU A 390 25.69 8.19 -10.64
CA LEU A 390 26.46 8.11 -11.87
C LEU A 390 26.61 6.67 -12.32
N CYS A 391 26.54 6.45 -13.64
CA CYS A 391 27.24 5.35 -14.29
C CYS A 391 28.28 5.99 -15.21
N CYS A 392 29.48 5.43 -15.23
CA CYS A 392 30.58 5.98 -15.99
C CYS A 392 31.50 4.87 -16.47
N ASN A 393 32.15 5.15 -17.60
CA ASN A 393 33.22 4.33 -18.12
C ASN A 393 34.57 4.89 -17.67
N ASP A 394 35.52 4.00 -17.49
CA ASP A 394 36.91 4.36 -17.27
C ASP A 394 37.65 4.66 -18.59
N GLU A 395 38.97 4.90 -18.54
CA GLU A 395 39.77 5.21 -19.75
C GLU A 395 39.93 4.01 -20.70
N THR A 396 39.58 2.80 -20.24
CA THR A 396 39.57 1.57 -21.04
C THR A 396 38.21 1.28 -21.66
N GLU A 397 37.25 2.21 -21.52
CA GLU A 397 35.85 2.08 -21.95
C GLU A 397 35.06 1.00 -21.19
N GLU A 398 35.56 0.53 -20.04
CA GLU A 398 34.84 -0.41 -19.17
C GLU A 398 33.94 0.32 -18.17
N ASP A 399 32.74 -0.19 -17.94
CA ASP A 399 31.78 0.37 -16.97
C ASP A 399 32.29 0.13 -15.54
N VAL A 400 32.35 1.20 -14.76
CA VAL A 400 32.89 1.18 -13.39
C VAL A 400 31.92 1.79 -12.38
N GLU A 401 31.84 1.18 -11.20
CA GLU A 401 31.07 1.70 -10.08
C GLU A 401 31.89 2.76 -9.32
N VAL A 402 31.27 3.93 -9.09
CA VAL A 402 31.91 5.08 -8.48
C VAL A 402 31.03 5.68 -7.37
N PRO A 403 31.62 6.47 -6.45
CA PRO A 403 30.83 7.18 -5.44
C PRO A 403 29.76 8.09 -6.06
N TYR A 404 28.69 8.32 -5.30
CA TYR A 404 27.69 9.33 -5.66
C TYR A 404 28.26 10.75 -5.56
N VAL A 405 27.55 11.71 -6.15
CA VAL A 405 27.93 13.12 -6.14
C VAL A 405 27.06 13.90 -5.17
N ARG A 406 27.69 14.65 -4.27
CA ARG A 406 27.05 15.74 -3.55
C ARG A 406 27.28 17.04 -4.31
N TYR A 407 26.24 17.51 -4.98
CA TYR A 407 26.24 18.76 -5.73
C TYR A 407 25.70 19.90 -4.86
N THR A 408 26.57 20.79 -4.40
CA THR A 408 26.20 21.89 -3.49
C THR A 408 25.73 23.11 -4.30
N ILE A 409 24.45 23.47 -4.17
CA ILE A 409 23.86 24.62 -4.86
C ILE A 409 24.18 25.93 -4.12
N ARG A 410 24.35 25.87 -2.79
CA ARG A 410 24.53 27.03 -1.91
C ARG A 410 25.10 26.70 -0.54
#